data_AF-A0A973TN83-F1
#
_entry.id   AF-A0A973TN83-F1
#
_cell.length_a   1.000
_cell.length_b   1.000
_cell.length_c   1.000
_cell.angle_alpha   90.00
_cell.angle_beta   90.00
_cell.angle_gamma   90.00
#
_symmetry.space_group_name_H-M   'P 1'
#
loop_
_entity.id
_entity.type
_entity.pdbx_description
1 polymer ?
#
loop_
_entity_poly.entity_id
_entity_poly.type
_entity_poly.pdbx_seq_one_letter_code
_entity_poly.pdbx_strand_id
1 'polypeptide(L)'
;MTQSFRSAGRRLAGVFAVALALVPLVHAQSLTPIDRPVAIVDEDVVLRSELDHAVANIKGQYANRPDQLPPDDVLERQVLERLVLNKLQVARAESSGIKAGDQDVDAAIGRIAEGNNLTVDQLRAQVTQAQSWNEFRRSVREEILIPQVRQSYAPGRI
;
A
#
# COMPACT_ATOMS: atom_id res chain seq x y z
N MET A 1 -65.35 44.94 -11.59
CA MET A 1 -65.18 46.28 -12.19
C MET A 1 -63.98 46.93 -11.54
N THR A 2 -62.80 46.80 -12.15
CA THR A 2 -62.15 47.81 -13.02
C THR A 2 -61.51 48.95 -12.22
N GLN A 3 -60.17 48.94 -12.15
CA GLN A 3 -59.25 50.07 -12.20
C GLN A 3 -57.84 49.52 -11.83
N SER A 4 -56.73 49.97 -12.38
CA SER A 4 -56.45 50.93 -13.44
C SER A 4 -55.04 50.67 -13.96
N PHE A 5 -54.86 51.04 -15.21
CA PHE A 5 -53.64 50.96 -15.99
C PHE A 5 -52.57 51.96 -15.51
N ARG A 6 -51.32 51.62 -15.89
CA ARG A 6 -50.17 52.49 -16.26
C ARG A 6 -49.08 52.73 -15.22
N SER A 7 -47.90 52.20 -15.54
CA SER A 7 -46.70 53.03 -15.61
C SER A 7 -45.90 52.67 -16.87
N ALA A 8 -45.62 53.71 -17.65
CA ALA A 8 -44.68 53.72 -18.76
C ALA A 8 -43.35 54.27 -18.24
N GLY A 9 -42.21 53.77 -18.73
CA GLY A 9 -40.91 54.34 -18.34
C GLY A 9 -39.68 53.64 -18.89
N ARG A 10 -39.37 53.94 -20.16
CA ARG A 10 -38.04 54.04 -20.82
C ARG A 10 -36.81 53.71 -19.95
N ARG A 11 -35.81 52.97 -20.48
CA ARG A 11 -34.45 53.39 -20.99
C ARG A 11 -33.77 52.14 -21.61
N LEU A 12 -33.48 52.09 -22.91
CA LEU A 12 -32.23 52.44 -23.61
C LEU A 12 -30.92 51.87 -23.00
N ALA A 13 -30.19 51.18 -23.89
CA ALA A 13 -28.73 51.04 -23.99
C ALA A 13 -28.00 49.96 -23.16
N GLY A 14 -27.18 49.16 -23.85
CA GLY A 14 -26.07 48.42 -23.25
C GLY A 14 -25.71 47.10 -23.92
N VAL A 15 -25.14 47.12 -25.14
CA VAL A 15 -24.30 46.02 -25.60
C VAL A 15 -23.04 46.03 -24.73
N PHE A 16 -22.77 44.94 -24.01
CA PHE A 16 -21.47 44.74 -23.35
C PHE A 16 -21.04 43.29 -23.53
N ALA A 17 -20.08 43.10 -24.44
CA ALA A 17 -19.29 41.88 -24.53
C ALA A 17 -18.40 41.78 -23.28
N VAL A 18 -18.42 40.64 -22.60
CA VAL A 18 -17.41 40.29 -21.59
C VAL A 18 -16.80 38.95 -21.96
N ALA A 19 -15.64 39.02 -22.60
CA ALA A 19 -14.64 37.97 -22.59
C ALA A 19 -13.79 38.15 -21.32
N LEU A 20 -13.61 37.09 -20.52
CA LEU A 20 -12.56 36.82 -19.51
C LEU A 20 -13.07 35.65 -18.64
N ALA A 21 -12.34 34.59 -18.30
CA ALA A 21 -10.91 34.34 -18.32
C ALA A 21 -10.66 32.82 -18.37
N LEU A 22 -9.65 32.38 -19.13
CA LEU A 22 -9.00 31.09 -18.89
C LEU A 22 -8.24 31.20 -17.56
N VAL A 23 -8.71 30.51 -16.52
CA VAL A 23 -7.93 30.31 -15.30
C VAL A 23 -6.99 29.13 -15.54
N PRO A 24 -5.66 29.28 -15.50
CA PRO A 24 -4.78 28.13 -15.52
C PRO A 24 -4.98 27.34 -14.22
N LEU A 25 -5.47 26.11 -14.33
CA LEU A 25 -5.55 25.16 -13.22
C LEU A 25 -4.11 24.78 -12.85
N VAL A 26 -3.53 25.51 -11.90
CA VAL A 26 -2.24 25.16 -11.31
C VAL A 26 -2.44 23.84 -10.59
N HIS A 27 -2.04 22.73 -11.22
CA HIS A 27 -2.05 21.43 -10.58
C HIS A 27 -1.01 21.46 -9.48
N ALA A 28 -1.47 21.48 -8.23
CA ALA A 28 -0.63 21.24 -7.07
C ALA A 28 0.02 19.87 -7.26
N GLN A 29 1.31 19.87 -7.61
CA GLN A 29 2.10 18.65 -7.66
C GLN A 29 2.17 18.12 -6.23
N SER A 30 1.45 17.05 -5.96
CA SER A 30 1.51 16.35 -4.69
C SER A 30 2.96 15.93 -4.46
N LEU A 31 3.60 16.55 -3.48
CA LEU A 31 4.93 16.16 -3.01
C LEU A 31 4.81 14.73 -2.46
N THR A 32 5.27 13.73 -3.22
CA THR A 32 5.40 12.37 -2.72
C THR A 32 6.40 12.38 -1.57
N PRO A 33 6.01 12.02 -0.34
CA PRO A 33 6.96 11.93 0.77
C PRO A 33 8.05 10.91 0.41
N ILE A 34 9.31 11.34 0.47
CA ILE A 34 10.43 10.42 0.33
C ILE A 34 10.48 9.57 1.59
N ASP A 35 10.28 8.26 1.42
CA ASP A 35 10.39 7.30 2.51
C ASP A 35 11.85 7.18 2.97
N ARG A 36 12.05 7.06 4.28
CA ARG A 36 13.37 7.10 4.91
C ARG A 36 13.75 5.72 5.43
N PRO A 37 15.00 5.28 5.24
CA PRO A 37 15.47 4.04 5.84
C PRO A 37 15.61 4.19 7.35
N VAL A 38 15.13 3.20 8.10
CA VAL A 38 15.28 3.09 9.56
C VAL A 38 16.35 2.06 9.96
N ALA A 39 16.63 1.09 9.09
CA ALA A 39 17.73 0.14 9.24
C ALA A 39 18.25 -0.32 7.88
N ILE A 40 19.53 -0.71 7.83
CA ILE A 40 20.18 -1.30 6.65
C ILE A 40 20.57 -2.73 7.04
N VAL A 41 20.25 -3.70 6.18
CA VAL A 41 20.40 -5.14 6.45
C VAL A 41 21.05 -5.79 5.22
N ASP A 42 22.36 -5.99 5.28
CA ASP A 42 23.19 -6.45 4.15
C ASP A 42 22.96 -5.60 2.89
N GLU A 43 22.30 -6.15 1.87
CA GLU A 43 22.00 -5.50 0.58
C GLU A 43 20.58 -4.89 0.51
N ASP A 44 19.78 -5.01 1.58
CA ASP A 44 18.40 -4.49 1.66
C ASP A 44 18.22 -3.45 2.78
N VAL A 45 17.09 -2.73 2.77
CA VAL A 45 16.76 -1.70 3.77
C VAL A 45 15.38 -1.93 4.37
N VAL A 46 15.24 -1.62 5.67
CA VAL A 46 13.92 -1.50 6.32
C VAL A 46 13.52 -0.03 6.23
N LEU A 47 12.35 0.22 5.63
CA LEU A 47 11.81 1.57 5.47
C LEU A 47 10.96 2.00 6.67
N ARG A 48 10.78 3.31 6.84
CA ARG A 48 9.92 3.86 7.90
C ARG A 48 8.47 3.41 7.69
N SER A 49 7.95 3.51 6.47
CA SER A 49 6.58 3.10 6.18
C SER A 49 6.34 1.61 6.50
N GLU A 50 7.31 0.74 6.18
CA GLU A 50 7.25 -0.69 6.45
C GLU A 50 7.14 -0.99 7.95
N LEU A 51 7.96 -0.32 8.76
CA LEU A 51 7.91 -0.43 10.21
C LEU A 51 6.57 0.07 10.75
N ASP A 52 6.10 1.24 10.30
CA ASP A 52 4.85 1.84 10.74
C ASP A 52 3.64 0.94 10.40
N HIS A 53 3.62 0.37 9.19
CA HIS A 53 2.61 -0.60 8.77
C HIS A 53 2.63 -1.88 9.62
N ALA A 54 3.82 -2.43 9.91
CA ALA A 54 3.96 -3.62 10.74
C ALA A 54 3.49 -3.39 12.18
N VAL A 55 3.83 -2.23 12.77
CA VAL A 55 3.36 -1.83 14.11
C VAL A 55 1.84 -1.67 14.11
N ALA A 56 1.27 -0.98 13.12
CA ALA A 56 -0.17 -0.79 12.99
C ALA A 56 -0.92 -2.13 12.89
N ASN A 57 -0.38 -3.09 12.12
CA ASN A 57 -0.95 -4.43 12.01
C ASN A 57 -0.96 -5.19 13.34
N ILE A 58 0.11 -5.08 14.14
CA ILE A 58 0.15 -5.71 15.47
C ILE A 58 -0.84 -5.01 16.41
N LYS A 59 -0.87 -3.67 16.44
CA LYS A 59 -1.84 -2.93 17.25
C LYS A 59 -3.29 -3.31 16.89
N GLY A 60 -3.59 -3.47 15.61
CA GLY A 60 -4.89 -3.92 15.13
C GLY A 60 -5.29 -5.32 15.63
N GLN A 61 -4.34 -6.27 15.67
CA GLN A 61 -4.57 -7.62 16.20
C GLN A 61 -4.90 -7.63 17.70
N TYR A 62 -4.34 -6.68 18.45
CA TYR A 62 -4.55 -6.53 19.90
C TYR A 62 -5.53 -5.41 20.26
N ALA A 63 -6.33 -4.91 19.30
CA ALA A 63 -7.26 -3.81 19.54
C ALA A 63 -8.27 -4.10 20.67
N ASN A 64 -8.64 -5.37 20.88
CA ASN A 64 -9.54 -5.82 21.94
C ASN A 64 -8.81 -6.16 23.27
N ARG A 65 -7.48 -6.13 23.28
CA ARG A 65 -6.61 -6.46 24.43
C ARG A 65 -5.38 -5.55 24.46
N PRO A 66 -5.56 -4.22 24.54
CA PRO A 66 -4.45 -3.26 24.49
C PRO A 66 -3.47 -3.46 25.66
N ASP A 67 -3.95 -3.95 26.80
CA ASP A 67 -3.14 -4.19 28.01
C ASP A 67 -2.03 -5.26 27.83
N GLN A 68 -2.08 -6.03 26.75
CA GLN A 68 -1.05 -7.02 26.41
C GLN A 68 0.08 -6.45 25.55
N LEU A 69 -0.08 -5.22 25.04
CA LEU A 69 0.97 -4.58 24.25
C LEU A 69 1.99 -3.92 25.18
N PRO A 70 3.30 -4.07 24.90
CA PRO A 70 4.31 -3.28 25.58
C PRO A 70 4.18 -1.79 25.20
N PRO A 71 4.89 -0.89 25.90
CA PRO A 71 4.97 0.53 25.52
C PRO A 71 5.38 0.71 24.06
N ASP A 72 4.90 1.78 23.42
CA ASP A 72 5.04 2.01 21.98
C ASP A 72 6.50 1.99 21.50
N ASP A 73 7.43 2.54 22.26
CA ASP A 73 8.86 2.55 21.95
C ASP A 73 9.48 1.14 21.99
N VAL A 74 9.03 0.31 22.94
CA VAL A 74 9.46 -1.08 23.07
C VAL A 74 8.85 -1.92 21.96
N LEU A 75 7.56 -1.71 21.65
CA LEU A 75 6.87 -2.38 20.56
C LEU A 75 7.55 -2.09 19.22
N GLU A 76 7.78 -0.82 18.90
CA GLU A 76 8.42 -0.41 17.65
C GLU A 76 9.80 -1.07 17.49
N ARG A 77 10.62 -1.07 18.55
CA ARG A 77 11.93 -1.75 18.54
C ARG A 77 11.80 -3.25 18.30
N GLN A 78 10.88 -3.93 18.99
CA GLN A 78 10.67 -5.38 18.82
C GLN A 78 10.20 -5.72 17.41
N VAL A 79 9.34 -4.89 16.82
CA VAL A 79 8.87 -5.06 15.45
C VAL A 79 10.00 -4.85 14.46
N LEU A 80 10.81 -3.80 14.65
CA LEU A 80 12.00 -3.56 13.82
C LEU A 80 12.97 -4.73 13.86
N GLU A 81 13.30 -5.26 15.05
CA GLU A 81 14.16 -6.43 15.21
C GLU A 81 13.61 -7.65 14.44
N ARG A 82 12.29 -7.87 14.48
CA ARG A 82 11.63 -8.93 13.73
C ARG A 82 11.73 -8.73 12.22
N LEU A 83 11.55 -7.50 11.73
CA LEU A 83 11.70 -7.18 10.30
C LEU A 83 13.13 -7.42 9.82
N VAL A 84 14.12 -6.96 10.59
CA VAL A 84 15.56 -7.19 10.30
C VAL A 84 15.87 -8.68 10.23
N LEU A 85 15.43 -9.46 11.23
CA LEU A 85 15.65 -10.91 11.24
C LEU A 85 15.00 -11.62 10.05
N ASN A 86 13.81 -11.17 9.62
CA ASN A 86 13.14 -11.72 8.45
C ASN A 86 13.96 -11.45 7.17
N LYS A 87 14.37 -10.19 6.96
CA LYS A 87 15.19 -9.82 5.80
C LYS A 87 16.51 -10.60 5.75
N LEU A 88 17.19 -10.79 6.88
CA LEU A 88 18.40 -11.64 6.95
C LEU A 88 18.12 -13.09 6.53
N GLN A 89 16.96 -13.65 6.89
CA GLN A 89 16.58 -15.01 6.48
C GLN A 89 16.29 -15.09 4.99
N VAL A 90 15.62 -14.08 4.42
CA VAL A 90 15.36 -13.99 2.97
C VAL A 90 16.66 -13.82 2.21
N ALA A 91 17.56 -12.93 2.63
CA ALA A 91 18.87 -12.75 2.00
C ALA A 91 19.68 -14.06 1.98
N ARG A 92 19.66 -14.81 3.10
CA ARG A 92 20.29 -16.14 3.16
C ARG A 92 19.62 -17.12 2.18
N ALA A 93 18.29 -17.11 2.07
CA ALA A 93 17.54 -17.94 1.14
C ALA A 93 17.95 -17.68 -0.32
N GLU A 94 17.94 -16.42 -0.72
CA GLU A 94 18.28 -16.01 -2.08
C GLU A 94 19.74 -16.35 -2.42
N SER A 95 20.66 -16.15 -1.45
CA SER A 95 22.08 -16.51 -1.60
C SER A 95 22.30 -18.02 -1.79
N SER A 96 21.37 -18.87 -1.33
CA SER A 96 21.43 -20.33 -1.48
C SER A 96 20.89 -20.83 -2.83
N GLY A 97 20.50 -19.93 -3.73
CA GLY A 97 20.06 -20.26 -5.09
C GLY A 97 18.59 -20.68 -5.22
N ILE A 98 17.81 -20.62 -4.12
CA ILE A 98 16.36 -20.81 -4.12
C ILE A 98 15.73 -19.55 -4.73
N LYS A 99 15.07 -19.69 -5.87
CA LYS A 99 14.38 -18.58 -6.55
C LYS A 99 12.95 -18.98 -6.83
N ALA A 100 12.01 -18.11 -6.44
CA ALA A 100 10.62 -18.23 -6.86
C ALA A 100 10.47 -17.61 -8.25
N GLY A 101 10.20 -18.46 -9.24
CA GLY A 101 9.97 -18.02 -10.62
C GLY A 101 8.62 -17.31 -10.74
N ASP A 102 8.41 -16.60 -11.84
CA ASP A 102 7.13 -15.90 -12.07
C ASP A 102 5.93 -16.85 -12.12
N GLN A 103 6.14 -18.09 -12.55
CA GLN A 103 5.12 -19.14 -12.53
C GLN A 103 4.69 -19.52 -11.10
N ASP A 104 5.62 -19.55 -10.15
CA ASP A 104 5.32 -19.84 -8.75
C ASP A 104 4.50 -18.69 -8.13
N VAL A 105 4.87 -17.45 -8.48
CA VAL A 105 4.15 -16.23 -8.07
C VAL A 105 2.73 -16.23 -8.63
N ASP A 106 2.55 -16.53 -9.91
CA ASP A 106 1.23 -16.61 -10.53
C ASP A 106 0.35 -17.70 -9.90
N ALA A 107 0.93 -18.87 -9.65
CA ALA A 107 0.23 -19.97 -8.98
C ALA A 107 -0.16 -19.61 -7.54
N ALA A 108 0.70 -18.90 -6.80
CA ALA A 108 0.40 -18.44 -5.45
C ALA A 108 -0.71 -17.38 -5.44
N ILE A 109 -0.66 -16.40 -6.35
CA ILE A 109 -1.71 -15.39 -6.52
C ILE A 109 -3.05 -16.07 -6.83
N GLY A 110 -3.06 -17.10 -7.69
CA GLY A 110 -4.24 -17.90 -7.95
C GLY A 110 -4.83 -18.51 -6.67
N ARG A 111 -4.00 -19.15 -5.84
CA ARG A 111 -4.43 -19.72 -4.55
C ARG A 111 -4.95 -18.67 -3.57
N ILE A 112 -4.33 -17.48 -3.53
CA ILE A 112 -4.78 -16.37 -2.68
C ILE A 112 -6.16 -15.88 -3.16
N ALA A 113 -6.35 -15.73 -4.48
CA ALA A 113 -7.63 -15.34 -5.05
C ALA A 113 -8.73 -16.35 -4.71
N GLU A 114 -8.46 -17.65 -4.93
CA GLU A 114 -9.38 -18.75 -4.58
C GLU A 114 -9.74 -18.76 -3.09
N GLY A 115 -8.75 -18.62 -2.19
CA GLY A 115 -8.98 -18.57 -0.75
C GLY A 115 -9.82 -17.39 -0.28
N ASN A 116 -9.82 -16.29 -1.04
CA ASN A 116 -10.67 -15.12 -0.79
C ASN A 116 -11.99 -15.15 -1.58
N ASN A 117 -12.28 -16.23 -2.32
CA ASN A 117 -13.42 -16.35 -3.23
C ASN A 117 -13.48 -15.23 -4.29
N LEU A 118 -12.30 -14.79 -4.75
CA LEU A 118 -12.13 -13.77 -5.77
C LEU A 118 -11.54 -14.36 -7.03
N THR A 119 -11.79 -13.74 -8.18
CA THR A 119 -10.97 -13.96 -9.37
C THR A 119 -9.64 -13.20 -9.24
N VAL A 120 -8.62 -13.60 -10.00
CA VAL A 120 -7.32 -12.89 -10.00
C VAL A 120 -7.50 -11.43 -10.41
N ASP A 121 -8.40 -11.13 -11.35
CA ASP A 121 -8.69 -9.76 -11.78
C ASP A 121 -9.37 -8.93 -10.67
N GLN A 122 -10.28 -9.54 -9.90
CA GLN A 122 -10.91 -8.89 -8.75
C GLN A 122 -9.92 -8.64 -7.62
N LEU A 123 -9.06 -9.62 -7.33
CA LEU A 123 -7.98 -9.47 -6.35
C LEU A 123 -7.04 -8.34 -6.77
N ARG A 124 -6.64 -8.29 -8.05
CA ARG A 124 -5.81 -7.21 -8.59
C ARG A 124 -6.47 -5.85 -8.38
N ALA A 125 -7.76 -5.72 -8.72
CA ALA A 125 -8.49 -4.47 -8.54
C ALA A 125 -8.51 -3.98 -7.08
N GLN A 126 -8.65 -4.90 -6.11
CA GLN A 126 -8.60 -4.56 -4.68
C GLN A 126 -7.21 -4.16 -4.22
N VAL A 127 -6.18 -4.94 -4.58
CA VAL A 127 -4.78 -4.69 -4.18
C VAL A 127 -4.29 -3.35 -4.73
N THR A 128 -4.67 -3.00 -5.97
CA THR A 128 -4.26 -1.74 -6.61
C THR A 128 -4.80 -0.48 -5.92
N GLN A 129 -5.72 -0.61 -4.95
CA GLN A 129 -6.17 0.51 -4.13
C GLN A 129 -5.15 0.89 -3.05
N ALA A 130 -4.29 -0.04 -2.63
CA ALA A 130 -3.35 0.13 -1.53
C ALA A 130 -1.87 0.12 -1.97
N GLN A 131 -1.52 -0.67 -2.98
CA GLN A 131 -0.13 -0.79 -3.49
C GLN A 131 -0.12 -1.13 -4.99
N SER A 132 1.01 -0.97 -5.66
CA SER A 132 1.11 -1.34 -7.07
C SER A 132 1.03 -2.87 -7.27
N TRP A 133 0.57 -3.31 -8.45
CA TRP A 133 0.54 -4.74 -8.78
C TRP A 133 1.93 -5.38 -8.75
N ASN A 134 2.97 -4.61 -9.08
CA ASN A 134 4.34 -5.11 -9.07
C ASN A 134 4.85 -5.33 -7.64
N GLU A 135 4.60 -4.38 -6.73
CA GLU A 135 4.95 -4.50 -5.31
C GLU A 135 4.23 -5.70 -4.67
N PHE A 136 2.95 -5.91 -4.98
CA PHE A 136 2.22 -7.07 -4.49
C PHE A 136 2.80 -8.40 -5.02
N ARG A 137 3.15 -8.47 -6.31
CA ARG A 137 3.83 -9.66 -6.86
C ARG A 137 5.17 -9.90 -6.19
N ARG A 138 5.88 -8.83 -5.84
CA ARG A 138 7.15 -8.92 -5.09
C ARG A 138 6.92 -9.45 -3.67
N SER A 139 5.94 -8.93 -2.94
CA SER A 139 5.62 -9.44 -1.60
C SER A 139 5.19 -10.91 -1.61
N VAL A 140 4.40 -11.32 -2.61
CA VAL A 140 4.02 -12.74 -2.80
C VAL A 140 5.26 -13.60 -3.10
N ARG A 141 6.19 -13.10 -3.93
CA ARG A 141 7.45 -13.81 -4.21
C ARG A 141 8.26 -14.05 -2.93
N GLU A 142 8.38 -13.03 -2.10
CA GLU A 142 9.07 -13.12 -0.80
C GLU A 142 8.37 -14.13 0.12
N GLU A 143 7.03 -14.15 0.15
CA GLU A 143 6.25 -15.10 0.94
C GLU A 143 6.39 -16.57 0.49
N ILE A 144 6.62 -16.83 -0.80
CA ILE A 144 6.90 -18.18 -1.34
C ILE A 144 8.28 -18.68 -0.92
N LEU A 145 9.28 -17.80 -0.85
CA LEU A 145 10.65 -18.16 -0.52
C LEU A 145 10.77 -18.65 0.93
N ILE A 146 10.05 -18.02 1.86
CA ILE A 146 10.11 -18.33 3.30
C ILE A 146 9.83 -19.81 3.65
N PRO A 147 8.74 -20.46 3.16
CA PRO A 147 8.48 -21.87 3.42
C PRO A 147 9.40 -22.83 2.66
N GLN A 148 9.88 -22.46 1.46
CA GLN A 148 10.81 -23.32 0.69
C GLN A 148 12.14 -23.48 1.42
N VAL A 149 12.66 -22.40 2.01
CA VAL A 149 13.85 -22.41 2.88
C VAL A 149 13.69 -23.43 4.00
N ARG A 150 12.55 -23.43 4.70
CA ARG A 150 12.29 -24.37 5.80
C ARG A 150 12.30 -25.84 5.35
N GLN A 151 11.85 -26.12 4.12
CA GLN A 151 11.86 -27.47 3.54
C GLN A 151 13.25 -27.88 3.07
N SER A 152 14.06 -26.95 2.55
CA SER A 152 15.45 -27.22 2.15
C SER A 152 16.36 -27.57 3.34
N TYR A 153 16.04 -27.06 4.54
CA TYR A 153 16.77 -27.36 5.78
C TYR A 153 16.16 -28.49 6.62
N ALA A 154 15.12 -29.19 6.16
CA ALA A 154 14.70 -30.43 6.81
C ALA A 154 15.77 -31.49 6.50
N PRO A 155 16.61 -31.92 7.46
CA PRO A 155 17.50 -33.03 7.22
C PRO A 155 16.62 -34.23 6.91
N GLY A 156 16.89 -34.93 5.81
CA GLY A 156 16.33 -36.25 5.58
C GLY A 156 16.55 -37.06 6.85
N ARG A 157 15.46 -37.39 7.55
CA ARG A 157 15.52 -38.35 8.65
C ARG A 157 15.82 -39.69 7.99
N ILE A 158 17.08 -40.11 8.05
CA ILE A 158 17.53 -41.48 7.80
C ILE A 158 17.91 -42.06 9.16
#